data_AF-B8FDY4-F1
#
_entry.id   AF-B8FDY4-F1
#
_cell.length_a   1.000
_cell.length_b   1.000
_cell.length_c   1.000
_cell.angle_alpha   90.00
_cell.angle_beta   90.00
_cell.angle_gamma   90.00
#
_symmetry.space_group_name_H-M   'P 1'
#
loop_
_entity.id
_entity.type
_entity.pdbx_description
1 polymer ?
#
loop_
_entity_poly.entity_id
_entity_poly.type
_entity_poly.pdbx_seq_one_letter_code
_entity_poly.pdbx_strand_id
1 'polypeptide(L)' 'MKCPVCKCQRFYVKDAEDEFEVYCFDCSTGEPIFDEEVSGQCDLEEDTDVFCDRCSWHGALDNLK' A
#
# COMPACT_ATOMS: atom_id res chain seq x y z
N MET A 1 10.44 -2.35 2.03
CA MET A 1 9.25 -2.93 1.37
C MET A 1 9.29 -2.66 -0.12
N LYS A 2 9.42 -3.70 -0.96
CA LYS A 2 9.46 -3.60 -2.42
C LYS A 2 8.59 -4.70 -3.02
N CYS A 3 7.91 -4.40 -4.12
CA CYS A 3 7.08 -5.39 -4.80
C CYS A 3 7.96 -6.57 -5.21
N PRO A 4 7.61 -7.81 -4.87
CA PRO A 4 8.45 -8.96 -5.18
C PRO A 4 8.61 -9.18 -6.69
N VAL A 5 7.62 -8.74 -7.49
CA VAL A 5 7.57 -8.88 -8.95
C VAL A 5 8.34 -7.76 -9.66
N CYS A 6 7.94 -6.50 -9.51
CA CYS A 6 8.49 -5.39 -10.29
C CYS A 6 9.51 -4.51 -9.52
N LYS A 7 9.74 -4.81 -8.23
CA LYS A 7 10.62 -4.07 -7.31
C LYS A 7 10.23 -2.60 -7.06
N CYS A 8 9.04 -2.17 -7.48
CA CYS A 8 8.50 -0.85 -7.14
C CYS A 8 8.25 -0.72 -5.63
N GLN A 9 8.28 0.50 -5.13
CA GLN A 9 8.06 0.86 -3.73
C GLN A 9 6.74 1.61 -3.50
N ARG A 10 5.95 1.79 -4.57
CA ARG A 10 4.64 2.43 -4.53
C ARG A 10 3.53 1.39 -4.57
N PHE A 11 2.57 1.54 -3.68
CA PHE A 11 1.44 0.66 -3.49
C PHE A 11 0.18 1.47 -3.24
N TYR A 12 -0.96 0.81 -3.31
CA TYR A 12 -2.23 1.37 -2.89
C TYR A 12 -3.05 0.33 -2.13
N VAL A 13 -3.92 0.80 -1.25
CA VAL A 13 -4.91 0.00 -0.52
C VAL A 13 -6.30 0.54 -0.87
N LYS A 14 -7.31 -0.31 -0.80
CA LYS A 14 -8.71 0.11 -0.96
C LYS A 14 -9.29 0.42 0.41
N ASP A 15 -10.11 1.46 0.51
CA ASP A 15 -10.80 1.75 1.76
C ASP A 15 -11.81 0.63 2.09
N ALA A 16 -11.95 0.33 3.39
CA ALA A 16 -12.83 -0.73 3.86
C ALA A 16 -14.31 -0.29 3.90
N GLU A 17 -14.56 1.01 4.04
CA GLU A 17 -15.90 1.61 4.05
C GLU A 17 -16.35 2.00 2.63
N ASP A 18 -15.42 2.38 1.75
CA ASP A 18 -15.68 2.68 0.34
C ASP A 18 -14.68 2.01 -0.63
N GLU A 19 -15.12 0.96 -1.32
CA GLU A 19 -14.26 0.17 -2.23
C GLU A 19 -13.77 0.95 -3.48
N PHE A 20 -14.36 2.11 -3.76
CA PHE A 20 -13.96 2.99 -4.86
C PHE A 20 -12.89 3.99 -4.43
N GLU A 21 -12.76 4.24 -3.14
CA GLU A 21 -11.69 5.04 -2.57
C GLU A 21 -10.43 4.18 -2.42
N VAL A 22 -9.32 4.69 -2.96
CA VAL A 22 -8.02 4.04 -2.88
C VAL A 22 -6.99 5.01 -2.36
N TYR A 23 -6.15 4.51 -1.47
CA TYR A 23 -5.12 5.29 -0.83
C TYR A 23 -3.76 4.80 -1.28
N CYS A 24 -3.05 5.68 -1.98
CA CYS A 24 -1.69 5.42 -2.44
C CYS A 24 -0.68 5.76 -1.35
N PHE A 25 0.35 4.93 -1.24
CA PHE A 25 1.46 5.15 -0.34
C PHE A 25 2.78 4.68 -0.95
N ASP A 26 3.87 5.27 -0.46
CA ASP A 26 5.23 4.94 -0.87
C ASP A 26 6.03 4.40 0.32
N CYS A 27 6.82 3.35 0.07
CA CYS A 27 7.67 2.71 1.06
C CYS A 27 9.17 2.93 0.80
N SER A 28 9.55 4.04 0.16
CA SER A 28 10.96 4.35 -0.15
C SER A 28 11.81 4.58 1.10
N THR A 29 11.20 5.06 2.18
CA THR A 29 11.84 5.32 3.48
C THR A 29 11.94 4.09 4.37
N GLY A 30 11.32 2.96 3.98
CA GLY A 30 11.26 1.74 4.79
C GLY A 30 9.93 1.56 5.53
N GLU A 31 9.11 2.61 5.59
CA GLU A 31 7.79 2.64 6.21
C GLU A 31 6.77 3.22 5.21
N PRO A 32 5.49 2.80 5.26
CA PRO A 32 4.47 3.29 4.35
C PRO A 32 4.14 4.77 4.65
N ILE A 33 4.41 5.64 3.68
CA ILE A 33 4.08 7.05 3.71
C ILE A 33 2.94 7.29 2.72
N PHE A 34 1.76 7.62 3.24
CA PHE A 34 0.62 8.02 2.42
C PHE A 34 0.82 9.41 1.83
N ASP A 35 0.31 9.63 0.62
CA ASP A 35 0.20 10.98 0.06
C ASP A 35 -0.64 11.89 0.98
N GLU A 36 -0.24 13.16 1.12
CA GLU A 36 -0.60 14.11 2.20
C GLU A 36 -2.12 14.29 2.48
N GLU A 37 -2.99 13.93 1.54
CA GLU A 37 -4.45 14.00 1.68
C GLU A 37 -5.08 12.87 2.51
N VAL A 38 -4.33 11.80 2.82
CA VAL A 38 -4.84 10.60 3.54
C VAL A 38 -4.15 10.41 4.89
N SER A 39 -3.39 11.41 5.34
CA SER A 39 -2.60 11.32 6.57
C SER A 39 -3.51 11.23 7.82
N GLY A 40 -3.86 9.99 8.20
CA GLY A 40 -4.65 9.67 9.40
C GLY A 40 -5.97 8.93 9.17
N GLN A 41 -6.32 8.54 7.94
CA GLN A 41 -7.55 7.78 7.67
C GLN A 41 -7.34 6.27 7.50
N CYS A 42 -6.11 5.82 7.20
CA CYS A 42 -5.84 4.42 6.91
C CYS A 42 -4.77 3.86 7.84
N ASP A 43 -5.19 3.19 8.91
CA ASP A 43 -4.31 2.36 9.74
C ASP A 43 -3.98 1.08 8.96
N LEU A 44 -2.77 1.01 8.39
CA LEU A 44 -2.29 -0.22 7.75
C LEU A 44 -1.87 -1.23 8.81
N GLU A 45 -2.63 -2.31 8.92
CA GLU A 45 -2.26 -3.49 9.70
C GLU A 45 -1.33 -4.41 8.89
N GLU A 46 -0.64 -5.33 9.56
CA GLU A 46 0.29 -6.26 8.90
C GLU A 46 -0.42 -7.18 7.89
N ASP A 47 -1.70 -7.48 8.12
CA ASP A 47 -2.56 -8.31 7.25
C ASP A 47 -3.27 -7.51 6.14
N THR A 48 -3.14 -6.18 6.11
CA THR A 48 -3.83 -5.34 5.12
C THR A 48 -3.41 -5.71 3.70
N ASP A 49 -4.38 -6.00 2.83
CA ASP A 49 -4.13 -6.33 1.43
C ASP A 49 -3.73 -5.09 0.64
N VAL A 50 -2.51 -5.10 0.11
CA VAL A 50 -1.92 -3.98 -0.61
C VAL A 50 -1.65 -4.37 -2.05
N PHE A 51 -1.86 -3.42 -2.95
CA PHE A 51 -1.78 -3.60 -4.38
C PHE A 51 -0.60 -2.83 -4.94
N CYS A 52 0.16 -3.43 -5.86
CA CYS A 52 1.26 -2.72 -6.51
C CYS A 52 0.71 -1.74 -7.55
N ASP A 53 1.18 -0.49 -7.52
CA ASP A 53 0.83 0.54 -8.51
C ASP A 53 1.33 0.22 -9.92
N ARG A 54 2.41 -0.57 -10.03
CA ARG A 54 3.13 -0.81 -11.29
C ARG A 54 2.87 -2.15 -11.95
N CYS A 55 2.29 -3.12 -11.24
CA CYS A 55 2.01 -4.46 -11.77
C CYS A 55 0.81 -5.10 -11.08
N SER A 56 0.37 -6.26 -11.56
CA SER A 56 -0.79 -6.98 -11.01
C SER A 56 -0.53 -7.74 -9.70
N TRP A 57 0.56 -7.44 -8.99
CA TRP A 57 0.83 -8.05 -7.70
C TRP A 57 -0.01 -7.40 -6.61
N HIS A 58 -0.60 -8.22 -5.75
CA HIS A 58 -1.23 -7.79 -4.51
C HIS A 58 -1.02 -8.87 -3.43
N GLY A 59 -1.15 -8.47 -2.17
CA GLY A 59 -1.09 -9.36 -1.02
C GLY A 59 -0.92 -8.58 0.28
N ALA A 60 -0.90 -9.27 1.42
CA ALA A 60 -0.75 -8.62 2.72
C ALA A 60 0.55 -7.81 2.84
N LEU A 61 0.50 -6.68 3.55
CA LEU A 61 1.63 -5.79 3.80
C LEU A 61 2.84 -6.52 4.40
N ASP A 62 2.61 -7.50 5.28
CA ASP A 62 3.68 -8.32 5.88
C ASP A 62 4.53 -9.07 4.83
N ASN A 63 3.95 -9.43 3.67
CA ASN A 63 4.69 -10.08 2.58
C ASN A 63 5.71 -9.16 1.90
N LEU A 64 5.71 -7.86 2.21
CA LEU A 64 6.67 -6.89 1.69
C LEU A 64 7.90 -6.69 2.60
N LYS A 65 7.96 -7.33 3.77
CA LYS A 65 9.09 -7.23 4.71
C LYS A 65 10.34 -7.97 4.23
#